data_AF-A0AAE6X3V8-F1
#
_entry.id   AF-A0AAE6X3V8-F1
#
_cell.length_a   1.000
_cell.length_b   1.000
_cell.length_c   1.000
_cell.angle_alpha   90.00
_cell.angle_beta   90.00
_cell.angle_gamma   90.00
#
_symmetry.space_group_name_H-M   'P 1'
#
loop_
_entity.id
_entity.type
_entity.pdbx_description
1 polymer ?
#
loop_
_entity_poly.entity_id
_entity_poly.type
_entity_poly.pdbx_seq_one_letter_code
_entity_poly.pdbx_strand_id
1 'polypeptide(L)'
;MTVQFIMSRVYKTIDDNGTQRNINRNQLVIIEDNAALVNELIRNQEAEEVPGDHYRDYNARINACYRRYKQQIDKIQQSNDPIYDVEKNGTTKRYYDIKALRIEMESEVRAIEHEYDELMFAAIQEAKKSDALAVTLYTPADESLTKALVNKFKINALTNYDDAKQSFKDSLEQMTLEQLTALSLSVDEIKSVIYANEQTPALAAAFFGNVVDRIQSAQPISKAFALEQLHTVSIGDEYRRGNAILQASYGRKEKQEAKLKQ
;
A
#
# COMPACT_ATOMS: atom_id res chain seq x y z
N MET A 1 -15.85 2.30 14.59
CA MET A 1 -14.76 1.78 13.76
C MET A 1 -13.96 2.95 13.21
N THR A 2 -12.77 3.20 13.77
CA THR A 2 -11.80 4.17 13.29
C THR A 2 -10.72 3.44 12.49
N VAL A 3 -10.58 3.75 11.20
CA VAL A 3 -9.58 3.13 10.31
C VAL A 3 -8.47 4.14 10.01
N GLN A 4 -7.30 3.98 10.59
CA GLN A 4 -6.17 4.89 10.41
C GLN A 4 -5.14 4.29 9.47
N PHE A 5 -4.52 5.15 8.68
CA PHE A 5 -3.50 4.76 7.70
C PHE A 5 -2.19 5.40 8.12
N ILE A 6 -1.17 4.59 8.29
CA ILE A 6 0.18 5.06 8.58
C ILE A 6 1.16 4.46 7.59
N MET A 7 2.24 5.20 7.36
CA MET A 7 3.38 4.75 6.60
C MET A 7 4.53 4.47 7.56
N SER A 8 4.99 3.22 7.63
CA SER A 8 6.05 2.87 8.58
C SER A 8 7.40 3.43 8.14
N ARG A 9 8.15 4.02 9.08
CA ARG A 9 9.53 4.47 8.93
C ARG A 9 10.54 3.36 9.23
N VAL A 10 10.10 2.30 9.90
CA VAL A 10 10.97 1.29 10.51
C VAL A 10 10.55 -0.12 10.12
N TYR A 11 11.46 -1.07 10.35
CA TYR A 11 11.13 -2.49 10.42
C TYR A 11 10.91 -2.84 11.88
N LYS A 12 9.69 -3.23 12.24
CA LYS A 12 9.33 -3.53 13.64
C LYS A 12 8.19 -4.53 13.70
N THR A 13 8.14 -5.31 14.78
CA THR A 13 6.94 -6.05 15.16
C THR A 13 6.13 -5.19 16.13
N ILE A 14 4.88 -4.92 15.79
CA ILE A 14 3.94 -4.18 16.64
C ILE A 14 2.87 -5.14 17.18
N ASP A 15 2.33 -4.82 18.36
CA ASP A 15 1.16 -5.49 18.93
C ASP A 15 -0.09 -4.65 18.62
N ASP A 16 -0.96 -5.18 17.77
CA ASP A 16 -2.22 -4.56 17.36
C ASP A 16 -3.39 -5.36 17.94
N ASN A 17 -3.92 -4.87 19.07
CA ASN A 17 -5.02 -5.51 19.81
C ASN A 17 -4.75 -7.00 20.16
N GLY A 18 -3.54 -7.33 20.60
CA GLY A 18 -3.15 -8.70 20.98
C GLY A 18 -2.66 -9.55 19.82
N THR A 19 -2.60 -8.98 18.60
CA THR A 19 -2.06 -9.64 17.41
C THR A 19 -0.73 -9.02 17.03
N GLN A 20 0.34 -9.82 17.07
CA GLN A 20 1.64 -9.38 16.58
C GLN A 20 1.65 -9.32 15.05
N ARG A 21 2.08 -8.19 14.50
CA ARG A 21 2.24 -7.99 13.06
C ARG A 21 3.56 -7.30 12.77
N ASN A 22 4.21 -7.69 11.68
CA ASN A 22 5.40 -7.00 11.20
C ASN A 22 4.99 -5.82 10.34
N ILE A 23 5.55 -4.65 10.63
CA ILE A 23 5.50 -3.48 9.78
C ILE A 23 6.86 -3.32 9.11
N ASN A 24 6.83 -3.18 7.79
CA ASN A 24 8.03 -2.93 6.99
C ASN A 24 8.11 -1.46 6.65
N ARG A 25 9.34 -0.99 6.50
CA ARG A 25 9.60 0.37 6.07
C ARG A 25 8.94 0.69 4.73
N ASN A 26 8.40 1.90 4.61
CA ASN A 26 7.69 2.40 3.43
C ASN A 26 6.46 1.56 3.05
N GLN A 27 5.92 0.77 3.98
CA GLN A 27 4.67 0.04 3.77
C GLN A 27 3.48 0.83 4.34
N LEU A 28 2.40 0.92 3.57
CA LEU A 28 1.11 1.37 4.08
C LEU A 28 0.57 0.35 5.06
N VAL A 29 0.31 0.80 6.28
CA VAL A 29 -0.19 0.01 7.40
C VAL A 29 -1.56 0.57 7.76
N ILE A 30 -2.58 -0.27 7.62
CA ILE A 30 -3.94 0.04 8.07
C ILE A 30 -4.07 -0.47 9.50
N ILE A 31 -4.51 0.39 10.42
CA ILE A 31 -4.78 0.06 11.83
C ILE A 31 -6.24 0.42 12.12
N GLU A 32 -6.97 -0.54 12.67
CA GLU A 32 -8.39 -0.40 12.97
C GLU A 32 -8.60 -0.36 14.48
N ASP A 33 -9.39 0.61 14.94
CA ASP A 33 -9.83 0.74 16.34
C ASP A 33 -8.69 0.74 17.40
N ASN A 34 -7.49 1.17 17.01
CA ASN A 34 -6.32 1.22 17.89
C ASN A 34 -5.53 2.54 17.74
N ALA A 35 -6.20 3.65 18.04
CA ALA A 35 -5.60 4.99 17.93
C ALA A 35 -4.43 5.22 18.89
N ALA A 36 -4.38 4.50 20.01
CA ALA A 36 -3.27 4.58 20.96
C ALA A 36 -1.96 4.10 20.32
N LEU A 37 -1.99 2.97 19.61
CA LEU A 37 -0.83 2.46 18.88
C LEU A 37 -0.39 3.42 17.77
N VAL A 38 -1.33 3.95 16.98
CA VAL A 38 -1.02 4.93 15.94
C VAL A 38 -0.32 6.16 16.51
N ASN A 39 -0.87 6.72 17.60
CA ASN A 39 -0.28 7.89 18.26
C ASN A 39 1.11 7.58 18.84
N GLU A 40 1.33 6.39 19.38
CA GLU A 40 2.65 5.95 19.86
C GLU A 40 3.66 5.89 18.72
N LEU A 41 3.32 5.22 17.61
CA LEU A 41 4.20 5.08 16.45
C LEU A 41 4.56 6.44 15.83
N ILE A 42 3.59 7.35 15.73
CA ILE A 42 3.82 8.72 15.24
C ILE A 42 4.70 9.49 16.23
N ARG A 43 4.40 9.44 17.53
CA ARG A 43 5.17 10.14 18.57
C ARG A 43 6.62 9.69 18.64
N ASN A 44 6.85 8.39 18.45
CA ASN A 44 8.19 7.80 18.41
C ASN A 44 8.90 8.02 17.06
N GLN A 45 8.28 8.74 16.12
CA GLN A 45 8.78 8.95 14.76
C GLN A 45 9.03 7.63 14.00
N GLU A 46 8.31 6.57 14.37
CA GLU A 46 8.36 5.25 13.74
C GLU A 46 7.36 5.12 12.59
N ALA A 47 6.42 6.06 12.47
CA ALA A 47 5.47 6.11 11.37
C ALA A 47 5.05 7.54 11.04
N GLU A 48 4.49 7.72 9.85
CA GLU A 48 3.87 8.96 9.39
C GLU A 48 2.40 8.72 9.07
N GLU A 49 1.53 9.66 9.43
CA GLU A 49 0.10 9.54 9.14
C GLU A 49 -0.21 9.81 7.66
N VAL A 50 -1.03 8.95 7.07
CA VAL A 50 -1.53 9.09 5.71
C VAL A 50 -3.01 9.46 5.76
N PRO A 51 -3.43 10.54 5.09
CA PRO A 51 -4.84 10.93 5.06
C PRO A 51 -5.72 9.78 4.54
N GLY A 52 -6.70 9.37 5.34
CA GLY A 52 -7.59 8.24 5.05
C GLY A 52 -9.07 8.61 4.89
N ASP A 53 -9.41 9.90 4.97
CA ASP A 53 -10.80 10.36 5.04
C ASP A 53 -11.59 9.96 3.78
N HIS A 54 -10.99 10.14 2.60
CA HIS A 54 -11.59 9.74 1.34
C HIS A 54 -11.89 8.23 1.29
N TYR A 55 -11.02 7.38 1.82
CA TYR A 55 -11.28 5.93 1.83
C TYR A 55 -12.54 5.60 2.64
N ARG A 56 -12.66 6.14 3.86
CA ARG A 56 -13.78 5.82 4.75
C ARG A 56 -15.11 6.26 4.15
N ASP A 57 -15.16 7.47 3.61
CA ASP A 57 -16.37 8.04 3.03
C ASP A 57 -16.84 7.26 1.81
N TYR A 58 -15.94 6.96 0.89
CA TYR A 58 -16.29 6.23 -0.34
C TYR A 58 -16.61 4.76 -0.08
N ASN A 59 -15.90 4.10 0.84
CA ASN A 59 -16.25 2.75 1.29
C ASN A 59 -17.67 2.72 1.90
N ALA A 60 -18.02 3.71 2.73
CA ALA A 60 -19.36 3.82 3.30
C ALA A 60 -20.43 4.06 2.22
N ARG A 61 -20.17 4.93 1.23
CA ARG A 61 -21.06 5.20 0.10
C ARG A 61 -21.34 3.95 -0.73
N ILE A 62 -20.31 3.19 -1.11
CA ILE A 62 -20.48 1.95 -1.88
C ILE A 62 -21.27 0.91 -1.09
N ASN A 63 -20.93 0.69 0.19
CA ASN A 63 -21.64 -0.30 1.01
C ASN A 63 -23.10 0.12 1.28
N ALA A 64 -23.38 1.42 1.41
CA ALA A 64 -24.75 1.92 1.50
C ALA A 64 -25.53 1.70 0.20
N CYS A 65 -24.91 1.97 -0.96
CA CYS A 65 -25.49 1.69 -2.28
C CYS A 65 -25.84 0.19 -2.42
N TYR A 66 -24.90 -0.69 -2.12
CA TYR A 66 -25.11 -2.14 -2.16
C TYR A 66 -26.26 -2.59 -1.24
N ARG A 67 -26.29 -2.14 0.02
CA ARG A 67 -27.36 -2.50 0.97
C ARG A 67 -28.73 -2.03 0.50
N ARG A 68 -28.82 -0.83 -0.09
CA ARG A 68 -30.06 -0.31 -0.66
C ARG A 68 -30.59 -1.20 -1.79
N TYR A 69 -29.76 -1.54 -2.77
CA TYR A 69 -30.17 -2.40 -3.88
C TYR A 69 -30.46 -3.84 -3.45
N LYS A 70 -29.68 -4.39 -2.51
CA LYS A 70 -29.95 -5.70 -1.91
C LYS A 70 -31.35 -5.78 -1.30
N GLN A 71 -31.75 -4.77 -0.51
CA GLN A 71 -33.10 -4.73 0.06
C GLN A 71 -34.20 -4.68 -1.00
N GLN A 72 -33.99 -3.97 -2.11
CA GLN A 72 -34.97 -3.93 -3.22
C GLN A 72 -35.07 -5.28 -3.93
N ILE A 73 -33.94 -5.93 -4.19
CA ILE A 73 -33.88 -7.27 -4.79
C ILE A 73 -34.58 -8.29 -3.89
N ASP A 74 -34.31 -8.28 -2.58
CA ASP A 74 -34.92 -9.20 -1.62
C ASP A 74 -36.45 -9.03 -1.57
N LYS A 75 -36.95 -7.79 -1.65
CA LYS A 75 -38.39 -7.51 -1.74
C LYS A 75 -39.03 -8.13 -2.98
N ILE A 76 -38.41 -7.98 -4.15
CA ILE A 76 -38.91 -8.61 -5.39
C ILE A 76 -38.83 -10.13 -5.27
N GLN A 77 -37.74 -10.64 -4.71
CA GLN A 77 -37.50 -12.07 -4.62
C GLN A 77 -38.44 -12.78 -3.65
N GLN A 78 -38.89 -12.11 -2.59
CA GLN A 78 -39.85 -12.61 -1.59
C GLN A 78 -41.29 -12.19 -1.88
N SER A 79 -41.53 -11.42 -2.94
CA SER A 79 -42.87 -10.95 -3.29
C SER A 79 -43.78 -12.11 -3.71
N ASN A 80 -45.02 -12.08 -3.22
CA ASN A 80 -46.12 -12.95 -3.64
C ASN A 80 -47.04 -12.28 -4.68
N ASP A 81 -46.64 -11.12 -5.22
CA ASP A 81 -47.41 -10.44 -6.26
C ASP A 81 -47.41 -11.30 -7.54
N PRO A 82 -48.59 -11.72 -8.05
CA PRO A 82 -48.70 -12.55 -9.25
C PRO A 82 -48.03 -11.95 -10.49
N ILE A 83 -47.83 -10.63 -10.55
CA ILE A 83 -47.13 -9.98 -11.66
C ILE A 83 -45.71 -10.52 -11.84
N TYR A 84 -45.06 -10.98 -10.77
CA TYR A 84 -43.71 -11.51 -10.79
C TYR A 84 -43.63 -12.97 -11.25
N ASP A 85 -44.76 -13.66 -11.31
CA ASP A 85 -44.88 -15.04 -11.78
C ASP A 85 -45.24 -15.08 -13.28
N VAL A 86 -45.50 -13.91 -13.90
CA VAL A 86 -45.71 -13.79 -15.34
C VAL A 86 -44.42 -14.16 -16.08
N GLU A 87 -44.50 -15.22 -16.88
CA GLU A 87 -43.43 -15.70 -17.73
C GLU A 87 -43.57 -15.13 -19.15
N LYS A 88 -42.46 -14.62 -19.71
CA LYS A 88 -42.37 -14.20 -21.11
C LYS A 88 -41.03 -14.66 -21.67
N ASN A 89 -41.06 -15.33 -22.82
CA ASN A 89 -39.86 -15.86 -23.49
C ASN A 89 -39.01 -16.78 -22.60
N GLY A 90 -39.62 -17.64 -21.79
CA GLY A 90 -38.89 -18.60 -20.94
C GLY A 90 -38.29 -17.99 -19.66
N THR A 91 -38.66 -16.74 -19.31
CA THR A 91 -38.10 -16.02 -18.16
C THR A 91 -39.20 -15.22 -17.44
N THR A 92 -39.14 -15.15 -16.11
CA THR A 92 -40.14 -14.43 -15.30
C THR A 92 -39.84 -12.94 -15.21
N LYS A 93 -40.88 -12.11 -15.05
CA LYS A 93 -40.70 -10.68 -14.75
C LYS A 93 -39.79 -10.44 -13.54
N ARG A 94 -39.87 -11.30 -12.52
CA ARG A 94 -39.00 -11.30 -11.33
C ARG A 94 -37.52 -11.28 -11.70
N TYR A 95 -37.11 -12.13 -12.65
CA TYR A 95 -35.73 -12.19 -13.11
C TYR A 95 -35.31 -10.90 -13.82
N TYR A 96 -36.15 -10.36 -14.71
CA TYR A 96 -35.83 -9.13 -15.45
C TYR A 96 -35.66 -7.92 -14.52
N ASP A 97 -36.58 -7.73 -13.58
CA ASP A 97 -36.53 -6.59 -12.67
C ASP A 97 -35.33 -6.68 -11.71
N ILE A 98 -35.01 -7.89 -11.19
CA ILE A 98 -33.80 -8.11 -10.39
C ILE A 98 -32.53 -7.86 -11.22
N LYS A 99 -32.50 -8.29 -12.48
CA LYS A 99 -31.36 -8.06 -13.37
C LYS A 99 -31.15 -6.56 -13.64
N ALA A 100 -32.22 -5.81 -13.87
CA ALA A 100 -32.16 -4.36 -14.07
C ALA A 100 -31.54 -3.66 -12.84
N LEU A 101 -32.03 -3.98 -11.64
CA LEU A 101 -31.50 -3.42 -10.38
C LEU A 101 -30.02 -3.74 -10.17
N ARG A 102 -29.55 -4.92 -10.57
CA ARG A 102 -28.12 -5.27 -10.48
C ARG A 102 -27.26 -4.43 -11.42
N ILE A 103 -27.73 -4.20 -12.65
CA ILE A 103 -27.01 -3.35 -13.63
C ILE A 103 -26.94 -1.91 -13.12
N GLU A 104 -28.03 -1.38 -12.59
CA GLU A 104 -28.06 -0.04 -11.99
C GLU A 104 -27.11 0.08 -10.80
N MET A 105 -27.12 -0.90 -9.90
CA MET A 105 -26.19 -0.98 -8.78
C MET A 105 -24.73 -0.99 -9.24
N GLU A 106 -24.36 -1.83 -10.21
CA GLU A 106 -23.00 -1.89 -10.74
C GLU A 106 -22.58 -0.56 -11.36
N SER A 107 -23.49 0.11 -12.08
CA SER A 107 -23.24 1.42 -12.68
C SER A 107 -23.00 2.49 -11.61
N GLU A 108 -23.83 2.55 -10.57
CA GLU A 108 -23.65 3.51 -9.47
C GLU A 108 -22.37 3.26 -8.68
N VAL A 109 -22.05 1.99 -8.38
CA VAL A 109 -20.79 1.64 -7.69
C VAL A 109 -19.58 2.08 -8.50
N ARG A 110 -19.56 1.81 -9.81
CA ARG A 110 -18.46 2.26 -10.69
C ARG A 110 -18.31 3.77 -10.76
N ALA A 111 -19.42 4.52 -10.73
CA ALA A 111 -19.35 5.98 -10.69
C ALA A 111 -18.70 6.47 -9.39
N ILE A 112 -19.03 5.86 -8.25
CA ILE A 112 -18.42 6.18 -6.96
C ILE A 112 -16.94 5.79 -6.93
N GLU A 113 -16.56 4.63 -7.48
CA GLU A 113 -15.15 4.22 -7.63
C GLU A 113 -14.37 5.21 -8.49
N HIS A 114 -14.93 5.64 -9.62
CA HIS A 114 -14.28 6.59 -10.50
C HIS A 114 -14.02 7.95 -9.83
N GLU A 115 -15.01 8.48 -9.11
CA GLU A 115 -14.85 9.71 -8.32
C GLU A 115 -13.72 9.59 -7.28
N TYR A 116 -13.59 8.43 -6.63
CA TYR A 116 -12.50 8.18 -5.68
C TYR A 116 -11.14 8.17 -6.37
N ASP A 117 -11.04 7.49 -7.51
CA ASP A 117 -9.79 7.36 -8.28
C ASP A 117 -9.30 8.72 -8.79
N GLU A 118 -10.20 9.60 -9.24
CA GLU A 118 -9.86 10.96 -9.66
C GLU A 118 -9.27 11.79 -8.52
N LEU A 119 -9.88 11.71 -7.32
CA LEU A 119 -9.37 12.40 -6.13
C LEU A 119 -8.01 11.86 -5.71
N MET A 120 -7.84 10.53 -5.70
CA MET A 120 -6.56 9.90 -5.38
C MET A 120 -5.49 10.28 -6.38
N PHE A 121 -5.80 10.30 -7.68
CA PHE A 121 -4.86 10.72 -8.71
C PHE A 121 -4.39 12.16 -8.49
N ALA A 122 -5.31 13.10 -8.24
CA ALA A 122 -4.96 14.49 -7.96
C ALA A 122 -4.06 14.62 -6.70
N ALA A 123 -4.42 13.90 -5.62
CA ALA A 123 -3.64 13.89 -4.38
C ALA A 123 -2.23 13.30 -4.59
N ILE A 124 -2.10 12.23 -5.37
CA ILE A 124 -0.81 11.62 -5.73
C ILE A 124 0.06 12.61 -6.51
N GLN A 125 -0.50 13.34 -7.48
CA GLN A 125 0.26 14.32 -8.26
C GLN A 125 0.77 15.47 -7.39
N GLU A 126 -0.04 15.94 -6.45
CA GLU A 126 0.37 17.00 -5.53
C GLU A 126 1.41 16.49 -4.53
N ALA A 127 1.24 15.27 -4.01
CA ALA A 127 2.24 14.62 -3.16
C ALA A 127 3.57 14.41 -3.91
N LYS A 128 3.56 14.05 -5.20
CA LYS A 128 4.79 13.94 -6.01
C LYS A 128 5.55 15.27 -6.10
N LYS A 129 4.83 16.39 -6.25
CA LYS A 129 5.46 17.72 -6.22
C LYS A 129 6.03 18.04 -4.84
N SER A 130 5.26 17.77 -3.78
CA SER A 130 5.69 17.99 -2.40
C SER A 130 6.91 17.14 -2.05
N ASP A 131 6.91 15.85 -2.39
CA ASP A 131 8.02 14.92 -2.17
C ASP A 131 9.28 15.42 -2.90
N ALA A 132 9.13 15.92 -4.15
CA ALA A 132 10.23 16.50 -4.90
C ALA A 132 10.80 17.80 -4.28
N LEU A 133 9.94 18.58 -3.60
CA LEU A 133 10.36 19.78 -2.86
C LEU A 133 10.93 19.44 -1.48
N ALA A 134 10.54 18.30 -0.89
CA ALA A 134 10.98 17.83 0.41
C ALA A 134 12.35 17.14 0.38
N VAL A 135 13.02 17.09 -0.77
CA VAL A 135 14.40 16.60 -0.87
C VAL A 135 15.26 17.34 0.14
N THR A 136 15.84 16.60 1.08
CA THR A 136 16.80 17.12 2.05
C THR A 136 17.94 17.81 1.30
N LEU A 137 17.94 19.14 1.32
CA LEU A 137 18.99 19.92 0.70
C LEU A 137 20.27 19.73 1.51
N TYR A 138 21.28 19.11 0.91
CA TYR A 138 22.61 19.00 1.48
C TYR A 138 23.47 20.18 1.02
N THR A 139 24.44 20.57 1.83
CA THR A 139 25.37 21.65 1.49
C THR A 139 26.55 21.13 0.66
N PRO A 140 27.29 22.01 -0.05
CA PRO A 140 28.57 21.62 -0.67
C PRO A 140 29.59 21.04 0.32
N ALA A 141 29.50 21.42 1.61
CA ALA A 141 30.33 20.84 2.66
C ALA A 141 29.96 19.38 2.96
N ASP A 142 28.67 19.06 3.03
CA ASP A 142 28.19 17.68 3.20
C ASP A 142 28.60 16.82 2.01
N GLU A 143 28.48 17.35 0.78
CA GLU A 143 28.94 16.65 -0.43
C GLU A 143 30.44 16.37 -0.38
N SER A 144 31.25 17.35 0.04
CA SER A 144 32.70 17.20 0.15
C SER A 144 33.11 16.16 1.19
N LEU A 145 32.50 16.20 2.38
CA LEU A 145 32.73 15.22 3.44
C LEU A 145 32.37 13.81 2.98
N THR A 146 31.23 13.69 2.30
CA THR A 146 30.73 12.40 1.84
C THR A 146 31.59 11.81 0.72
N LYS A 147 32.04 12.64 -0.23
CA LYS A 147 33.01 12.23 -1.26
C LYS A 147 34.34 11.80 -0.65
N ALA A 148 34.84 12.51 0.37
CA ALA A 148 36.07 12.14 1.06
C ALA A 148 35.95 10.76 1.74
N LEU A 149 34.79 10.49 2.34
CA LEU A 149 34.48 9.22 2.97
C LEU A 149 34.43 8.07 1.94
N VAL A 150 33.74 8.26 0.81
CA VAL A 150 33.69 7.26 -0.29
C VAL A 150 35.08 7.00 -0.87
N ASN A 151 35.88 8.06 -1.10
CA ASN A 151 37.25 7.91 -1.57
C ASN A 151 38.12 7.15 -0.57
N LYS A 152 37.98 7.43 0.74
CA LYS A 152 38.68 6.69 1.79
C LYS A 152 38.28 5.21 1.78
N PHE A 153 37.00 4.90 1.66
CA PHE A 153 36.51 3.52 1.55
C PHE A 153 37.14 2.82 0.33
N LYS A 154 37.10 3.45 -0.84
CA LYS A 154 37.68 2.91 -2.08
C LYS A 154 39.18 2.63 -1.96
N ILE A 155 39.96 3.56 -1.40
CA ILE A 155 41.41 3.40 -1.25
C ILE A 155 41.73 2.30 -0.24
N ASN A 156 41.06 2.31 0.91
CA ASN A 156 41.29 1.30 1.95
C ASN A 156 40.90 -0.10 1.47
N ALA A 157 39.83 -0.21 0.66
CA ALA A 157 39.39 -1.48 0.09
C ALA A 157 40.45 -2.17 -0.78
N LEU A 158 41.33 -1.40 -1.44
CA LEU A 158 42.44 -1.94 -2.24
C LEU A 158 43.55 -2.58 -1.38
N THR A 159 43.63 -2.19 -0.10
CA THR A 159 44.70 -2.64 0.81
C THR A 159 44.17 -3.71 1.77
N ASN A 160 43.07 -3.40 2.46
CA ASN A 160 42.37 -4.33 3.34
C ASN A 160 40.87 -4.04 3.28
N TYR A 161 40.15 -4.90 2.57
CA TYR A 161 38.71 -4.74 2.37
C TYR A 161 37.90 -4.90 3.66
N ASP A 162 38.28 -5.82 4.55
CA ASP A 162 37.51 -6.07 5.78
C ASP A 162 37.57 -4.86 6.73
N ASP A 163 38.76 -4.27 6.88
CA ASP A 163 38.94 -3.03 7.67
C ASP A 163 38.20 -1.84 7.03
N ALA A 164 38.28 -1.72 5.69
CA ALA A 164 37.58 -0.67 4.95
C ALA A 164 36.06 -0.77 5.12
N LYS A 165 35.53 -2.00 5.02
CA LYS A 165 34.11 -2.32 5.21
C LYS A 165 33.65 -1.96 6.61
N GLN A 166 34.40 -2.32 7.65
CA GLN A 166 34.03 -1.98 9.02
C GLN A 166 34.08 -0.46 9.26
N SER A 167 35.16 0.21 8.84
CA SER A 167 35.26 1.67 8.97
C SER A 167 34.15 2.42 8.23
N PHE A 168 33.72 1.92 7.06
CA PHE A 168 32.62 2.50 6.31
C PHE A 168 31.28 2.32 7.03
N LYS A 169 31.00 1.15 7.62
CA LYS A 169 29.82 0.91 8.46
C LYS A 169 29.75 1.87 9.65
N ASP A 170 30.84 2.00 10.40
CA ASP A 170 30.89 2.88 11.57
C ASP A 170 30.62 4.34 11.17
N SER A 171 31.12 4.75 10.00
CA SER A 171 30.89 6.10 9.48
C SER A 171 29.43 6.30 9.07
N LEU A 172 28.82 5.32 8.39
CA LEU A 172 27.40 5.35 8.00
C LEU A 172 26.45 5.52 9.20
N GLU A 173 26.79 4.96 10.35
CA GLU A 173 25.99 5.11 11.58
C GLU A 173 26.02 6.55 12.11
N GLN A 174 27.13 7.27 11.91
CA GLN A 174 27.36 8.62 12.45
C GLN A 174 26.92 9.75 11.51
N MET A 175 26.60 9.46 10.24
CA MET A 175 26.20 10.47 9.26
C MET A 175 24.85 11.09 9.59
N THR A 176 24.72 12.40 9.31
CA THR A 176 23.43 13.11 9.37
C THR A 176 22.53 12.73 8.20
N LEU A 177 21.25 13.13 8.23
CA LEU A 177 20.34 12.86 7.14
C LEU A 177 20.80 13.56 5.85
N GLU A 178 21.25 14.81 5.94
CA GLU A 178 21.78 15.59 4.82
C GLU A 178 22.98 14.88 4.17
N GLN A 179 23.89 14.35 4.98
CA GLN A 179 25.07 13.63 4.50
C GLN A 179 24.71 12.29 3.86
N LEU A 180 23.75 11.55 4.42
CA LEU A 180 23.23 10.32 3.83
C LEU A 180 22.49 10.59 2.51
N THR A 181 21.79 11.73 2.40
CA THR A 181 21.22 12.19 1.13
C THR A 181 22.32 12.52 0.13
N ALA A 182 23.38 13.24 0.52
CA ALA A 182 24.53 13.48 -0.36
C ALA A 182 25.21 12.18 -0.81
N LEU A 183 25.26 11.16 0.06
CA LEU A 183 25.85 9.85 -0.22
C LEU A 183 25.09 9.09 -1.31
N SER A 184 23.81 9.40 -1.52
CA SER A 184 23.01 8.77 -2.58
C SER A 184 23.61 9.00 -3.96
N LEU A 185 24.35 10.08 -4.17
CA LEU A 185 25.05 10.39 -5.41
C LEU A 185 26.21 9.44 -5.72
N SER A 186 26.76 8.77 -4.72
CA SER A 186 27.92 7.86 -4.85
C SER A 186 27.55 6.39 -4.70
N VAL A 187 26.26 6.05 -4.72
CA VAL A 187 25.76 4.66 -4.52
C VAL A 187 26.37 3.68 -5.51
N ASP A 188 26.48 4.05 -6.79
CA ASP A 188 27.04 3.17 -7.82
C ASP A 188 28.54 2.93 -7.64
N GLU A 189 29.28 3.92 -7.16
CA GLU A 189 30.70 3.77 -6.83
C GLU A 189 30.88 2.82 -5.64
N ILE A 190 30.08 3.00 -4.59
CA ILE A 190 30.09 2.13 -3.40
C ILE A 190 29.73 0.70 -3.80
N LYS A 191 28.69 0.52 -4.61
CA LYS A 191 28.28 -0.78 -5.17
C LYS A 191 29.44 -1.44 -5.90
N SER A 192 30.11 -0.70 -6.76
CA SER A 192 31.23 -1.22 -7.56
C SER A 192 32.39 -1.69 -6.68
N VAL A 193 32.73 -0.93 -5.63
CA VAL A 193 33.77 -1.35 -4.67
C VAL A 193 33.36 -2.62 -3.92
N ILE A 194 32.12 -2.69 -3.43
CA ILE A 194 31.62 -3.86 -2.68
C ILE A 194 31.66 -5.12 -3.56
N TYR A 195 31.06 -5.08 -4.74
CA TYR A 195 30.96 -6.25 -5.62
C TYR A 195 32.30 -6.68 -6.23
N ALA A 196 33.30 -5.80 -6.27
CA ALA A 196 34.65 -6.14 -6.72
C ALA A 196 35.48 -6.87 -5.65
N ASN A 197 35.18 -6.69 -4.36
CA ASN A 197 36.03 -7.17 -3.27
C ASN A 197 35.39 -8.26 -2.40
N GLU A 198 34.06 -8.40 -2.42
CA GLU A 198 33.37 -9.44 -1.67
C GLU A 198 33.63 -10.84 -2.22
N GLN A 199 33.76 -11.80 -1.31
CA GLN A 199 34.07 -13.19 -1.67
C GLN A 199 32.96 -13.86 -2.48
N THR A 200 31.72 -13.43 -2.27
CA THR A 200 30.56 -13.98 -2.98
C THR A 200 29.55 -12.88 -3.34
N PRO A 201 28.79 -13.05 -4.43
CA PRO A 201 27.71 -12.13 -4.78
C PRO A 201 26.65 -11.98 -3.68
N ALA A 202 26.42 -13.03 -2.87
CA ALA A 202 25.46 -13.00 -1.77
C ALA A 202 25.91 -12.09 -0.62
N LEU A 203 27.19 -12.15 -0.24
CA LEU A 203 27.76 -11.26 0.78
C LEU A 203 27.80 -9.80 0.29
N ALA A 204 28.10 -9.60 -1.00
CA ALA A 204 28.02 -8.29 -1.64
C ALA A 204 26.61 -7.70 -1.59
N ALA A 205 25.62 -8.48 -1.98
CA ALA A 205 24.22 -8.05 -1.94
C ALA A 205 23.76 -7.73 -0.52
N ALA A 206 24.13 -8.55 0.47
CA ALA A 206 23.79 -8.31 1.87
C ALA A 206 24.41 -7.02 2.40
N PHE A 207 25.70 -6.77 2.13
CA PHE A 207 26.35 -5.55 2.60
C PHE A 207 25.83 -4.31 1.87
N PHE A 208 25.72 -4.36 0.54
CA PHE A 208 25.17 -3.26 -0.25
C PHE A 208 23.73 -2.94 0.15
N GLY A 209 22.92 -3.95 0.45
CA GLY A 209 21.58 -3.78 1.01
C GLY A 209 21.57 -2.93 2.27
N ASN A 210 22.43 -3.25 3.25
CA ASN A 210 22.55 -2.45 4.48
C ASN A 210 22.95 -0.98 4.22
N VAL A 211 23.84 -0.73 3.25
CA VAL A 211 24.23 0.63 2.86
C VAL A 211 23.04 1.38 2.26
N VAL A 212 22.32 0.74 1.34
CA VAL A 212 21.12 1.31 0.72
C VAL A 212 20.05 1.58 1.76
N ASP A 213 19.81 0.67 2.70
CA ASP A 213 18.84 0.85 3.78
C ASP A 213 19.18 2.07 4.64
N ARG A 214 20.48 2.27 4.94
CA ARG A 214 20.94 3.44 5.68
C ARG A 214 20.78 4.73 4.88
N ILE A 215 21.15 4.76 3.60
CA ILE A 215 20.94 5.94 2.73
C ILE A 215 19.45 6.27 2.64
N GLN A 216 18.63 5.24 2.43
CA GLN A 216 17.19 5.41 2.40
C GLN A 216 16.68 5.98 3.73
N SER A 217 17.29 5.68 4.89
CA SER A 217 16.87 6.22 6.22
C SER A 217 16.83 7.74 6.30
N ALA A 218 17.55 8.42 5.41
CA ALA A 218 17.56 9.86 5.29
C ALA A 218 16.63 10.45 4.23
N GLN A 219 16.06 9.60 3.38
CA GLN A 219 15.11 10.05 2.38
C GLN A 219 13.76 10.31 3.07
N PRO A 220 13.08 11.43 2.74
CA PRO A 220 11.71 11.63 3.16
C PRO A 220 10.87 10.43 2.69
N ILE A 221 9.94 10.01 3.53
CA ILE A 221 8.98 8.99 3.13
C ILE A 221 8.18 9.54 1.97
N SER A 222 8.06 8.78 0.88
CA SER A 222 7.20 9.20 -0.22
C SER A 222 5.74 9.10 0.18
N LYS A 223 5.11 10.25 0.41
CA LYS A 223 3.66 10.34 0.60
C LYS A 223 2.92 9.96 -0.68
N ALA A 224 3.52 10.23 -1.84
CA ALA A 224 2.97 9.80 -3.12
C ALA A 224 2.83 8.27 -3.20
N PHE A 225 3.85 7.53 -2.80
CA PHE A 225 3.81 6.07 -2.77
C PHE A 225 2.76 5.52 -1.79
N ALA A 226 2.58 6.20 -0.66
CA ALA A 226 1.54 5.86 0.32
C ALA A 226 0.12 5.99 -0.26
N LEU A 227 -0.16 7.12 -0.91
CA LEU A 227 -1.46 7.40 -1.51
C LEU A 227 -1.75 6.48 -2.70
N GLU A 228 -0.73 6.10 -3.46
CA GLU A 228 -0.87 5.11 -4.54
C GLU A 228 -1.24 3.72 -3.98
N GLN A 229 -0.62 3.30 -2.88
CA GLN A 229 -1.05 2.08 -2.17
C GLN A 229 -2.48 2.20 -1.65
N LEU A 230 -2.91 3.36 -1.15
CA LEU A 230 -4.28 3.58 -0.67
C LEU A 230 -5.32 3.42 -1.80
N HIS A 231 -5.00 3.87 -3.02
CA HIS A 231 -5.84 3.64 -4.20
C HIS A 231 -5.99 2.14 -4.51
N THR A 232 -4.98 1.32 -4.23
CA THR A 232 -5.08 -0.15 -4.37
C THR A 232 -5.88 -0.82 -3.24
N VAL A 233 -6.00 -0.17 -2.08
CA VAL A 233 -6.85 -0.65 -0.99
C VAL A 233 -8.29 -0.57 -1.46
N SER A 234 -8.93 -1.72 -1.48
CA SER A 234 -10.21 -1.89 -2.13
C SER A 234 -11.33 -1.22 -1.31
N ILE A 235 -12.22 -0.42 -1.93
CA ILE A 235 -13.41 0.21 -1.29
C ILE A 235 -14.70 -0.55 -1.60
N GLY A 236 -15.67 -0.62 -0.69
CA GLY A 236 -16.90 -1.39 -0.92
C GLY A 236 -16.77 -2.88 -0.58
N ASP A 237 -16.19 -3.18 0.57
CA ASP A 237 -15.94 -4.56 1.01
C ASP A 237 -17.19 -5.44 1.08
N GLU A 238 -18.31 -4.90 1.57
CA GLU A 238 -19.56 -5.67 1.65
C GLU A 238 -20.08 -6.00 0.25
N TYR A 239 -20.00 -5.04 -0.67
CA TYR A 239 -20.37 -5.23 -2.07
C TYR A 239 -19.56 -6.36 -2.73
N ARG A 240 -18.22 -6.33 -2.60
CA ARG A 240 -17.35 -7.37 -3.17
C ARG A 240 -17.60 -8.75 -2.56
N ARG A 241 -17.69 -8.84 -1.23
CA ARG A 241 -18.01 -10.12 -0.56
C ARG A 241 -19.38 -10.64 -1.02
N GLY A 242 -20.36 -9.76 -1.15
CA GLY A 242 -21.67 -10.08 -1.71
C GLY A 242 -21.61 -10.65 -3.12
N ASN A 243 -20.89 -9.98 -4.03
CA ASN A 243 -20.71 -10.45 -5.40
C ASN A 243 -19.94 -11.78 -5.50
N ALA A 244 -18.90 -11.96 -4.68
CA ALA A 244 -18.16 -13.22 -4.64
C ALA A 244 -19.05 -14.40 -4.20
N ILE A 245 -19.89 -14.19 -3.18
CA ILE A 245 -20.88 -15.20 -2.73
C ILE A 245 -21.87 -15.49 -3.85
N LEU A 246 -22.38 -14.46 -4.54
CA LEU A 246 -23.29 -14.64 -5.66
C LEU A 246 -22.66 -15.47 -6.78
N GLN A 247 -21.46 -15.12 -7.24
CA GLN A 247 -20.75 -15.86 -8.29
C GLN A 247 -20.48 -17.32 -7.87
N ALA A 248 -20.04 -17.56 -6.64
CA ALA A 248 -19.83 -18.89 -6.10
C ALA A 248 -21.14 -19.72 -6.05
N SER A 249 -22.28 -19.06 -5.78
CA SER A 249 -23.60 -19.72 -5.76
C SER A 249 -24.07 -20.13 -7.16
N TYR A 250 -23.80 -19.32 -8.20
CA TYR A 250 -24.10 -19.68 -9.60
C TYR A 250 -23.25 -20.87 -10.06
N GLY A 251 -21.94 -20.86 -9.79
CA GLY A 251 -21.04 -21.96 -10.16
C GLY A 251 -21.35 -23.29 -9.45
N ARG A 252 -22.02 -23.27 -8.28
CA ARG A 252 -22.53 -24.49 -7.64
C ARG A 252 -23.81 -25.04 -8.30
N LYS A 253 -24.73 -24.16 -8.72
CA LYS A 253 -25.95 -24.58 -9.43
C LYS A 253 -25.63 -25.27 -10.75
N GLU A 254 -24.75 -24.70 -11.57
CA GLU A 254 -24.33 -25.31 -12.84
C GLU A 254 -23.69 -26.70 -12.64
N LYS A 255 -22.88 -26.88 -11.59
CA LYS A 255 -22.29 -28.18 -11.24
C LYS A 255 -23.31 -29.20 -10.73
N GLN A 256 -24.35 -28.77 -10.02
CA GLN A 256 -25.43 -29.65 -9.58
C GLN A 256 -26.33 -30.07 -10.74
N GLU A 257 -26.69 -29.14 -11.64
CA GLU A 257 -27.47 -29.44 -12.84
C GLU A 257 -26.73 -30.36 -13.82
N ALA A 258 -25.40 -30.22 -13.93
CA ALA A 258 -24.57 -31.13 -14.73
C ALA A 258 -24.54 -32.56 -14.16
N LYS A 259 -24.55 -32.72 -12.82
CA LYS A 259 -24.58 -34.03 -12.16
C LYS A 259 -25.93 -34.73 -12.24
N LEU A 260 -27.03 -33.97 -12.34
CA LEU A 260 -28.38 -34.54 -12.48
C LEU A 260 -28.70 -34.97 -13.92
N LYS A 261 -27.85 -34.60 -14.90
CA LYS A 261 -27.97 -34.96 -16.31
C LYS A 261 -27.04 -36.12 -16.72
N GLN A 262 -26.28 -36.69 -15.77
CA GLN A 262 -25.46 -37.90 -15.93
C GLN A 262 -26.19 -39.08 -15.27
#